data_AF-A0A947L6Y4-F1
#
_entry.id   AF-A0A947L6Y4-F1
#
_cell.length_a   1.000
_cell.length_b   1.000
_cell.length_c   1.000
_cell.angle_alpha   90.00
_cell.angle_beta   90.00
_cell.angle_gamma   90.00
#
_symmetry.space_group_name_H-M   'P 1'
#
loop_
_entity.id
_entity.type
_entity.pdbx_description
1 polymer ?
#
loop_
_entity_poly.entity_id
_entity_poly.type
_entity_poly.pdbx_seq_one_letter_code
_entity_poly.pdbx_strand_id
1 'polypeptide(L)'
;MNFYKRYPADYGRKTARLTLAQHGAYTLLLDEVYSTEAPLPGALDELYRICRAMSKPEQEAVRAVADKFFPLGADGLRRNQRADEEITEAAPAIEAARLNGKKGGRPRKETQQEPSGFSLGNPDTTQSEPNSKAPHSSDNCSSLRSEQSRVKPSGYSADFERAWIAYPTRTGHSKAEAFKAWQARMADGEAMATILQGIDRYAAYCEANHTEPRFVKHAATFLGPDRHYLNDWTVPARTTTKQPPRAANGGKYAAAASTIFGNQTPEFIDV
;
A
#
# COMPACT_ATOMS: atom_id res chain seq x y z
N MET A 1 5.32 13.29 13.28
CA MET A 1 4.55 12.08 13.63
C MET A 1 4.12 11.35 12.35
N ASN A 2 4.22 10.02 12.26
CA ASN A 2 3.79 9.28 11.04
C ASN A 2 2.29 8.93 11.01
N PHE A 3 1.61 8.98 12.16
CA PHE A 3 0.20 8.60 12.31
C PHE A 3 -0.45 9.41 13.44
N TYR A 4 -1.66 9.92 13.20
CA TYR A 4 -2.51 10.51 14.24
C TYR A 4 -3.94 9.95 14.16
N LYS A 5 -4.62 9.88 15.30
CA LYS A 5 -5.99 9.36 15.36
C LYS A 5 -6.97 10.42 14.87
N ARG A 6 -7.71 10.12 13.82
CA ARG A 6 -8.78 10.99 13.32
C ARG A 6 -10.14 10.42 13.71
N TYR A 7 -10.89 11.15 14.52
CA TYR A 7 -12.22 10.76 14.98
C TYR A 7 -13.30 11.27 14.01
N PRO A 8 -13.89 10.43 13.13
CA PRO A 8 -14.69 10.92 12.01
C PRO A 8 -15.95 11.68 12.43
N ALA A 9 -16.58 11.26 13.53
CA ALA A 9 -17.79 11.91 14.05
C ALA A 9 -17.50 13.33 14.57
N ASP A 10 -16.46 13.50 15.38
CA ASP A 10 -16.05 14.81 15.88
C ASP A 10 -15.57 15.72 14.76
N TYR A 11 -14.76 15.14 13.88
CA TYR A 11 -14.24 15.80 12.71
C TYR A 11 -15.40 16.35 11.86
N GLY A 12 -16.34 15.48 11.48
CA GLY A 12 -17.50 15.84 10.68
C GLY A 12 -18.34 16.94 11.33
N ARG A 13 -18.57 16.89 12.66
CA ARG A 13 -19.29 17.96 13.37
C ARG A 13 -18.63 19.34 13.25
N LYS A 14 -17.30 19.41 13.27
CA LYS A 14 -16.56 20.68 13.19
C LYS A 14 -16.36 21.18 11.75
N THR A 15 -16.30 20.27 10.78
CA THR A 15 -15.97 20.60 9.38
C THR A 15 -17.16 20.55 8.42
N ALA A 16 -18.34 20.09 8.84
CA ALA A 16 -19.52 19.90 7.97
C ALA A 16 -19.94 21.11 7.13
N ARG A 17 -19.64 22.33 7.59
CA ARG A 17 -20.03 23.57 6.92
C ARG A 17 -18.90 24.24 6.13
N LEU A 18 -17.75 23.59 6.01
CA LEU A 18 -16.65 24.11 5.21
C LEU A 18 -16.90 23.86 3.73
N THR A 19 -16.50 24.82 2.90
CA THR A 19 -16.42 24.58 1.46
C THR A 19 -15.31 23.56 1.17
N LEU A 20 -15.31 22.96 -0.03
CA LEU A 20 -14.25 22.01 -0.42
C LEU A 20 -12.85 22.62 -0.30
N ALA A 21 -12.67 23.89 -0.70
CA ALA A 21 -11.40 24.60 -0.57
C ALA A 21 -11.00 24.81 0.90
N GLN A 22 -11.95 25.21 1.76
CA GLN A 22 -11.69 25.38 3.20
C GLN A 22 -11.39 24.04 3.89
N HIS A 23 -12.09 22.97 3.50
CA HIS A 23 -11.87 21.63 4.01
C HIS A 23 -10.47 21.13 3.62
N GLY A 24 -10.08 21.33 2.36
CA GLY A 24 -8.72 21.05 1.87
C GLY A 24 -7.66 21.80 2.68
N ALA A 25 -7.82 23.12 2.84
CA ALA A 25 -6.93 23.95 3.65
C ALA A 25 -6.82 23.45 5.10
N TYR A 26 -7.95 23.15 5.75
CA TYR A 26 -7.95 22.64 7.12
C TYR A 26 -7.17 21.33 7.26
N THR A 27 -7.30 20.44 6.28
CA THR A 27 -6.60 19.15 6.29
C THR A 27 -5.10 19.33 6.09
N LEU A 28 -4.68 20.16 5.13
CA LEU A 28 -3.25 20.42 4.87
C LEU A 28 -2.56 21.10 6.06
N LEU A 29 -3.23 22.05 6.71
CA LEU A 29 -2.70 22.70 7.91
C LEU A 29 -2.57 21.73 9.10
N LEU A 30 -3.53 20.82 9.29
CA LEU A 30 -3.41 19.77 10.30
C LEU A 30 -2.26 18.80 9.97
N ASP A 31 -2.14 18.39 8.72
CA ASP A 31 -1.08 17.48 8.30
C ASP A 31 0.31 18.10 8.53
N GLU A 32 0.48 19.40 8.28
CA GLU A 32 1.71 20.12 8.61
C GLU A 32 2.01 20.11 10.12
N VAL A 33 1.00 20.39 10.96
CA VAL A 33 1.15 20.37 12.43
C VAL A 33 1.55 18.98 12.93
N TYR A 34 0.92 17.91 12.45
CA TYR A 34 1.28 16.55 12.88
C TYR A 34 2.58 16.04 12.25
N SER A 35 2.92 16.51 11.05
CA SER A 35 4.19 16.17 10.40
C SER A 35 5.36 16.77 11.17
N THR A 36 5.30 18.07 11.46
CA THR A 36 6.37 18.83 12.13
C THR A 36 6.33 18.75 13.65
N GLU A 37 5.18 18.37 14.23
CA GLU A 37 4.91 18.42 15.67
C GLU A 37 5.12 19.83 16.26
N ALA A 38 4.96 20.86 15.42
CA ALA A 38 5.20 22.26 15.75
C ALA A 38 3.96 23.12 15.41
N PRO A 39 3.79 24.26 16.11
CA PRO A 39 2.72 25.21 15.78
C PRO A 39 2.97 25.86 14.41
N LEU A 40 1.89 26.31 13.77
CA LEU A 40 1.97 26.91 12.44
C LEU A 40 2.52 28.35 12.49
N PRO A 41 3.15 28.82 11.41
CA PRO A 41 3.55 30.22 11.29
C PRO A 41 2.35 31.18 11.39
N GLY A 42 2.58 32.36 11.98
CA GLY A 42 1.55 33.40 12.06
C GLY A 42 1.24 34.09 10.73
N ALA A 43 2.24 34.19 9.85
CA ALA A 43 2.16 34.88 8.57
C ALA A 43 1.31 34.08 7.54
N LEU A 44 0.30 34.74 6.96
CA LEU A 44 -0.60 34.10 5.99
C LEU A 44 0.12 33.62 4.72
N ASP A 45 1.18 34.33 4.29
CA ASP A 45 1.96 33.96 3.11
C ASP A 45 2.61 32.58 3.23
N GLU A 46 3.02 32.20 4.45
CA GLU A 46 3.56 30.87 4.71
C GLU A 46 2.46 29.80 4.69
N LEU A 47 1.28 30.10 5.24
CA LEU A 47 0.13 29.21 5.18
C LEU A 47 -0.34 28.95 3.73
N TYR A 48 -0.27 29.97 2.87
CA TYR A 48 -0.59 29.81 1.45
C TYR A 48 0.39 28.87 0.75
N ARG A 49 1.69 28.92 1.10
CA ARG A 49 2.70 27.98 0.57
C ARG A 49 2.45 26.56 1.05
N ILE A 50 2.16 26.37 2.35
CA ILE A 50 1.81 25.07 2.94
C ILE A 50 0.59 24.47 2.24
N CYS A 51 -0.47 25.27 2.08
CA CYS A 51 -1.72 24.83 1.46
C CYS A 51 -1.67 24.78 -0.08
N ARG A 52 -0.59 25.27 -0.70
CA ARG A 52 -0.47 25.43 -2.16
C ARG A 52 -1.59 26.32 -2.75
N ALA A 53 -2.04 27.31 -1.98
CA ALA A 53 -3.12 28.22 -2.36
C ALA A 53 -2.59 29.34 -3.27
N MET A 54 -2.66 29.12 -4.58
CA MET A 54 -2.12 30.04 -5.58
C MET A 54 -3.15 31.06 -6.05
N SER A 55 -4.44 30.73 -5.97
CA SER A 55 -5.52 31.63 -6.36
C SER A 55 -6.07 32.42 -5.17
N LYS A 56 -6.57 33.63 -5.44
CA LYS A 56 -7.27 34.46 -4.42
C LYS A 56 -8.38 33.72 -3.66
N PRO A 57 -9.30 32.97 -4.31
CA PRO A 57 -10.33 32.24 -3.58
C PRO A 57 -9.78 31.15 -2.67
N GLU A 58 -8.68 30.48 -3.05
CA GLU A 58 -8.01 29.52 -2.17
C GLU A 58 -7.33 30.21 -0.99
N GLN A 59 -6.68 31.35 -1.21
CA GLN A 59 -6.08 32.15 -0.15
C GLN A 59 -7.11 32.64 0.87
N GLU A 60 -8.28 33.10 0.39
CA GLU A 60 -9.41 33.45 1.26
C GLU A 60 -9.92 32.25 2.07
N ALA A 61 -9.98 31.06 1.45
CA ALA A 61 -10.33 29.83 2.15
C ALA A 61 -9.31 29.47 3.25
N VAL A 62 -8.01 29.55 2.95
CA VAL A 62 -6.93 29.31 3.93
C VAL A 62 -7.01 30.30 5.08
N ARG A 63 -7.18 31.60 4.78
CA ARG A 63 -7.30 32.64 5.80
C ARG A 63 -8.49 32.38 6.73
N ALA A 64 -9.67 32.12 6.17
CA ALA A 64 -10.88 31.87 6.95
C ALA A 64 -10.72 30.64 7.87
N VAL A 65 -10.04 29.59 7.40
CA VAL A 65 -9.76 28.39 8.18
C VAL A 65 -8.71 28.66 9.26
N ALA A 66 -7.63 29.35 8.92
CA ALA A 66 -6.56 29.70 9.85
C ALA A 66 -7.13 30.53 11.00
N ASP A 67 -7.90 31.58 10.71
CA ASP A 67 -8.48 32.46 11.73
C ASP A 67 -9.49 31.72 12.64
N LYS A 68 -10.22 30.74 12.10
CA LYS A 68 -11.24 30.00 12.86
C LYS A 68 -10.68 28.84 13.69
N PHE A 69 -9.79 28.04 13.11
CA PHE A 69 -9.33 26.78 13.71
C PHE A 69 -7.91 26.83 14.24
N PHE A 70 -7.13 27.84 13.87
CA PHE A 70 -5.75 28.03 14.27
C PHE A 70 -5.52 29.48 14.72
N PRO A 71 -6.16 29.91 15.83
CA PRO A 71 -6.00 31.27 16.35
C PRO A 71 -4.52 31.59 16.61
N LEU A 72 -4.17 32.87 16.40
CA LEU A 72 -2.83 33.40 16.64
C LEU A 72 -2.60 33.55 18.15
N GLY A 73 -1.58 32.89 18.67
CA GLY A 73 -1.13 32.99 20.05
C GLY A 73 -0.31 34.26 20.31
N ALA A 74 -0.02 34.52 21.58
CA ALA A 74 0.85 35.63 22.00
C ALA A 74 2.30 35.46 21.51
N ASP A 75 2.71 34.24 21.18
CA ASP A 75 4.00 33.89 20.57
C ASP A 75 4.06 34.21 19.06
N GLY A 76 2.96 34.70 18.47
CA GLY A 76 2.87 34.96 17.03
C GLY A 76 2.74 33.69 16.19
N LEU A 77 2.43 32.54 16.82
CA LEU A 77 2.25 31.26 16.16
C LEU A 77 0.78 30.82 16.23
N ARG A 78 0.37 29.98 15.29
CA ARG A 78 -1.02 29.53 15.16
C ARG A 78 -1.16 28.10 15.65
N ARG A 79 -2.13 27.86 16.53
CA ARG A 79 -2.29 26.59 17.24
C ARG A 79 -3.70 26.05 17.14
N ASN A 80 -3.84 24.74 17.02
CA ASN A 80 -5.13 24.07 17.18
C ASN A 80 -5.14 23.36 18.52
N GLN A 81 -6.06 23.75 19.41
CA GLN A 81 -6.13 23.19 20.76
C GLN A 81 -6.13 21.65 20.80
N ARG A 82 -6.93 21.01 19.93
CA ARG A 82 -7.00 19.55 19.90
C ARG A 82 -5.69 18.91 19.42
N ALA A 83 -5.04 19.52 18.43
CA ALA A 83 -3.77 19.00 17.93
C ALA A 83 -2.67 19.13 18.99
N ASP A 84 -2.60 20.25 19.68
CA ASP A 84 -1.63 20.47 20.78
C ASP A 84 -1.85 19.46 21.92
N GLU A 85 -3.10 19.21 22.30
CA GLU A 85 -3.47 18.18 23.29
C GLU A 85 -3.04 16.77 22.84
N GLU A 86 -3.38 16.39 21.60
CA GLU A 86 -3.04 15.07 21.06
C GLU A 86 -1.53 14.86 20.91
N ILE A 87 -0.77 15.89 20.49
CA ILE A 87 0.70 15.84 20.39
C ILE A 87 1.31 15.71 21.78
N THR A 88 0.82 16.48 22.76
CA THR A 88 1.32 16.45 24.14
C THR A 88 1.07 15.07 24.78
N GLU A 89 -0.11 14.49 24.57
CA GLU A 89 -0.45 13.16 25.07
C GLU A 89 0.40 12.05 24.40
N ALA A 90 0.69 12.19 23.10
CA ALA A 90 1.46 11.20 22.36
C ALA A 90 2.98 11.29 22.60
N ALA A 91 3.51 12.47 22.93
CA ALA A 91 4.94 12.74 23.13
C ALA A 91 5.70 11.71 24.01
N PRO A 92 5.23 11.33 25.22
CA PRO A 92 5.97 10.38 26.05
C PRO A 92 6.05 8.98 25.42
N ALA A 93 4.99 8.52 24.76
CA ALA A 93 4.96 7.22 24.11
C ALA A 93 5.88 7.19 22.88
N ILE A 94 5.89 8.28 22.10
CA ILE A 94 6.80 8.46 20.96
C ILE A 94 8.26 8.44 21.45
N GLU A 95 8.58 9.20 22.50
CA GLU A 95 9.94 9.26 23.03
C GLU A 95 10.39 7.91 23.61
N ALA A 96 9.53 7.22 24.35
CA ALA A 96 9.82 5.87 24.85
C ALA A 96 10.08 4.87 23.70
N ALA A 97 9.25 4.90 22.65
CA ALA A 97 9.44 4.08 21.47
C ALA A 97 10.75 4.43 20.74
N ARG A 98 11.08 5.73 20.65
CA ARG A 98 12.34 6.21 20.05
C ARG A 98 13.56 5.74 20.83
N LEU A 99 13.53 5.82 22.16
CA LEU A 99 14.59 5.35 23.05
C LEU A 99 14.76 3.82 22.96
N ASN A 100 13.66 3.08 22.90
CA ASN A 100 13.70 1.63 22.70
C ASN A 100 14.23 1.27 21.30
N GLY A 101 13.85 2.02 20.27
CA GLY A 101 14.38 1.86 18.91
C GLY A 101 15.89 2.09 18.83
N LYS A 102 16.42 3.10 19.54
CA LYS A 102 17.88 3.34 19.65
C LYS A 102 18.64 2.17 20.26
N LYS A 103 18.02 1.42 21.18
CA LYS A 103 18.61 0.21 21.78
C LYS A 103 18.60 -1.00 20.83
N GLY A 104 17.95 -0.88 19.66
CA GLY A 104 17.81 -1.92 18.67
C GLY A 104 16.63 -2.87 18.94
N GLY A 105 16.00 -3.36 17.87
CA GLY A 105 14.84 -4.25 17.98
C GLY A 105 15.18 -5.71 18.33
N ARG A 106 16.46 -6.10 18.25
CA ARG A 106 16.91 -7.45 18.58
C ARG A 106 17.69 -7.42 19.90
N PRO A 107 17.20 -8.07 20.98
CA PRO A 107 17.99 -8.20 22.19
C PRO A 107 19.30 -8.90 21.83
N ARG A 108 20.43 -8.29 22.20
CA ARG A 108 21.75 -8.90 22.05
C ARG A 108 21.74 -10.14 22.95
N LYS A 109 21.73 -11.34 22.37
CA LYS A 109 22.04 -12.54 23.15
C LYS A 109 23.47 -12.38 23.65
N GLU A 110 23.64 -12.29 24.97
CA GLU A 110 24.92 -12.53 25.62
C GLU A 110 25.27 -14.01 25.47
N THR A 111 25.60 -14.44 24.26
CA THR A 111 26.27 -15.73 24.08
C THR A 111 27.76 -15.46 24.27
N GLN A 112 28.27 -15.83 25.44
CA GLN A 112 29.71 -16.08 25.60
C GLN A 112 30.07 -17.26 24.71
N GLN A 113 30.61 -16.97 23.52
CA GLN A 113 31.57 -17.74 22.72
C GLN A 113 31.46 -17.29 21.27
N GLU A 114 32.49 -16.59 20.79
CA GLU A 114 32.67 -16.34 19.37
C GLU A 114 32.97 -17.66 18.65
N PRO A 115 32.30 -17.99 17.54
CA PRO A 115 32.75 -19.08 16.69
C PRO A 115 34.07 -18.68 16.02
N SER A 116 35.16 -19.33 16.44
CA SER A 116 36.47 -19.25 15.82
C SER A 116 36.39 -19.75 14.38
N GLY A 117 36.26 -18.84 13.41
CA GLY A 117 36.12 -19.24 12.02
C GLY A 117 36.00 -18.11 11.01
N PHE A 118 36.72 -17.01 11.15
CA PHE A 118 36.96 -16.08 10.05
C PHE A 118 38.35 -15.44 10.18
N SER A 119 39.15 -15.56 9.12
CA SER A 119 40.55 -15.10 9.07
C SER A 119 40.67 -13.59 9.27
N LEU A 120 41.55 -13.20 10.18
CA LEU A 120 42.06 -11.84 10.38
C LEU A 120 42.88 -11.42 9.16
N GLY A 121 42.40 -10.42 8.43
CA GLY A 121 43.15 -9.83 7.33
C GLY A 121 42.38 -8.72 6.63
N ASN A 122 42.27 -7.56 7.27
CA ASN A 122 42.13 -6.30 6.55
C ASN A 122 42.77 -5.17 7.38
N PRO A 123 43.64 -4.33 6.79
CA PRO A 123 44.33 -3.26 7.52
C PRO A 123 43.41 -2.08 7.87
N ASP A 124 43.65 -1.50 9.04
CA ASP A 124 43.09 -0.25 9.56
C ASP A 124 43.59 0.97 8.75
N THR A 125 42.96 1.22 7.61
CA THR A 125 43.08 2.53 6.95
C THR A 125 41.70 3.06 6.59
N THR A 126 41.22 3.98 7.42
CA THR A 126 40.05 4.84 7.15
C THR A 126 40.31 5.65 5.89
N GLN A 127 39.55 5.41 4.82
CA GLN A 127 39.48 6.35 3.70
C GLN A 127 38.43 7.42 3.98
N SER A 128 38.83 8.66 3.74
CA SER A 128 38.07 9.90 3.85
C SER A 128 36.87 9.96 2.89
N GLU A 129 35.83 10.68 3.30
CA GLU A 129 34.56 10.90 2.63
C GLU A 129 34.66 11.28 1.13
N PRO A 130 33.71 10.83 0.28
CA PRO A 130 33.35 11.54 -0.92
C PRO A 130 32.06 12.35 -0.69
N ASN A 131 32.24 13.66 -0.52
CA ASN A 131 31.21 14.66 -0.74
C ASN A 131 30.85 14.70 -2.23
N SER A 132 29.65 14.27 -2.64
CA SER A 132 28.93 14.83 -3.80
C SER A 132 27.48 14.31 -3.93
N LYS A 133 26.55 15.26 -3.82
CA LYS A 133 25.15 15.34 -4.30
C LYS A 133 24.56 14.09 -5.00
N ALA A 134 23.50 13.55 -4.39
CA ALA A 134 22.50 12.72 -5.07
C ALA A 134 21.57 13.57 -5.96
N PRO A 135 21.19 13.08 -7.16
CA PRO A 135 19.97 13.51 -7.82
C PRO A 135 18.86 12.46 -7.66
N HIS A 136 17.77 12.94 -7.08
CA HIS A 136 16.35 12.64 -7.27
C HIS A 136 15.90 11.38 -8.02
N SER A 137 14.98 10.69 -7.34
CA SER A 137 13.93 9.81 -7.84
C SER A 137 13.16 10.36 -9.06
N SER A 138 12.78 9.46 -9.96
CA SER A 138 11.40 9.44 -10.48
C SER A 138 11.00 8.04 -10.91
N ASP A 139 9.84 7.62 -10.39
CA ASP A 139 9.08 6.45 -10.79
C ASP A 139 8.65 6.53 -12.27
N ASN A 140 8.77 5.43 -13.02
CA ASN A 140 7.69 4.93 -13.87
C ASN A 140 8.02 3.51 -14.38
N CYS A 141 7.33 2.49 -13.88
CA CYS A 141 7.36 1.15 -14.49
C CYS A 141 5.96 0.87 -15.04
N SER A 142 5.72 1.33 -16.27
CA SER A 142 4.59 0.93 -17.09
C SER A 142 4.85 -0.44 -17.71
N SER A 143 3.96 -1.36 -17.37
CA SER A 143 3.55 -2.56 -18.11
C SER A 143 4.08 -2.69 -19.54
N LEU A 144 4.68 -3.85 -19.87
CA LEU A 144 4.09 -4.89 -20.73
C LEU A 144 5.18 -5.86 -21.22
N ARG A 145 4.96 -7.15 -20.91
CA ARG A 145 5.24 -8.31 -21.77
C ARG A 145 6.70 -8.68 -22.09
N SER A 146 7.15 -9.80 -21.53
CA SER A 146 7.93 -10.79 -22.29
C SER A 146 7.95 -12.14 -21.55
N GLU A 147 7.15 -13.07 -22.09
CA GLU A 147 7.41 -14.50 -22.21
C GLU A 147 8.91 -14.89 -22.09
N GLN A 148 9.14 -15.96 -21.31
CA GLN A 148 10.21 -16.95 -21.44
C GLN A 148 11.65 -16.44 -21.60
N SER A 149 12.45 -16.52 -20.53
CA SER A 149 13.80 -17.12 -20.60
C SER A 149 14.52 -17.30 -19.25
N ARG A 150 15.24 -18.42 -19.17
CA ARG A 150 16.38 -18.77 -18.27
C ARG A 150 16.09 -19.11 -16.81
N VAL A 151 15.87 -20.41 -16.57
CA VAL A 151 16.11 -21.04 -15.27
C VAL A 151 17.62 -21.03 -14.98
N LYS A 152 18.06 -20.12 -14.11
CA LYS A 152 19.27 -20.35 -13.29
C LYS A 152 18.91 -21.41 -12.25
N PRO A 153 19.83 -22.30 -11.82
CA PRO A 153 19.52 -23.31 -10.81
C PRO A 153 19.12 -22.57 -9.55
N SER A 154 17.81 -22.51 -9.29
CA SER A 154 17.29 -21.81 -8.14
C SER A 154 17.66 -22.64 -6.91
N GLY A 155 17.97 -22.00 -5.79
CA GLY A 155 18.24 -22.69 -4.53
C GLY A 155 17.02 -23.40 -3.93
N TYR A 156 16.02 -23.76 -4.75
CA TYR A 156 14.77 -24.41 -4.37
C TYR A 156 14.68 -25.79 -5.01
N SER A 157 13.93 -26.71 -4.39
CA SER A 157 13.71 -28.04 -4.97
C SER A 157 12.83 -27.97 -6.22
N ALA A 158 13.08 -28.85 -7.20
CA ALA A 158 12.30 -28.93 -8.44
C ALA A 158 10.80 -29.12 -8.17
N ASP A 159 10.44 -29.91 -7.16
CA ASP A 159 9.05 -30.14 -6.78
C ASP A 159 8.37 -28.88 -6.23
N PHE A 160 9.11 -28.06 -5.49
CA PHE A 160 8.61 -26.78 -5.01
C PHE A 160 8.43 -25.78 -6.16
N GLU A 161 9.31 -25.78 -7.16
CA GLU A 161 9.13 -24.94 -8.34
C GLU A 161 7.87 -25.31 -9.11
N ARG A 162 7.59 -26.61 -9.25
CA ARG A 162 6.34 -27.09 -9.86
C ARG A 162 5.12 -26.63 -9.06
N ALA A 163 5.14 -26.80 -7.75
CA ALA A 163 4.09 -26.30 -6.85
C ALA A 163 3.89 -24.79 -6.97
N TRP A 164 4.99 -24.04 -7.07
CA TRP A 164 4.99 -22.58 -7.16
C TRP A 164 4.38 -22.08 -8.48
N ILE A 165 4.67 -22.75 -9.60
CA ILE A 165 4.12 -22.40 -10.91
C ILE A 165 2.62 -22.73 -10.99
N ALA A 166 2.19 -23.84 -10.38
CA ALA A 166 0.78 -24.24 -10.37
C ALA A 166 -0.10 -23.38 -9.45
N TYR A 167 0.50 -22.69 -8.47
CA TYR A 167 -0.23 -21.90 -7.49
C TYR A 167 -0.79 -20.59 -8.10
N PRO A 168 -2.08 -20.24 -7.86
CA PRO A 168 -2.67 -19.02 -8.39
C PRO A 168 -1.90 -17.75 -8.01
N THR A 169 -1.69 -16.85 -8.98
CA THR A 169 -0.86 -15.66 -8.79
C THR A 169 -1.59 -14.56 -8.01
N ARG A 170 -0.85 -13.90 -7.13
CA ARG A 170 -1.32 -12.76 -6.33
C ARG A 170 -0.16 -11.84 -5.96
N THR A 171 -0.47 -10.56 -5.74
CA THR A 171 0.48 -9.54 -5.29
C THR A 171 0.94 -9.78 -3.84
N GLY A 172 2.23 -9.60 -3.58
CA GLY A 172 2.81 -9.65 -2.24
C GLY A 172 3.07 -11.06 -1.68
N HIS A 173 3.28 -12.09 -2.52
CA HIS A 173 3.69 -13.42 -2.05
C HIS A 173 5.21 -13.56 -2.01
N SER A 174 5.76 -13.94 -0.87
CA SER A 174 7.18 -14.26 -0.72
C SER A 174 7.45 -15.72 -1.06
N LYS A 175 8.23 -15.98 -2.12
CA LYS A 175 8.67 -17.34 -2.49
C LYS A 175 9.49 -18.00 -1.38
N ALA A 176 10.31 -17.22 -0.66
CA ALA A 176 11.13 -17.72 0.43
C ALA A 176 10.29 -18.19 1.64
N GLU A 177 9.24 -17.45 2.00
CA GLU A 177 8.34 -17.84 3.10
C GLU A 177 7.51 -19.08 2.75
N ALA A 178 7.05 -19.16 1.50
CA ALA A 178 6.35 -20.34 1.00
C ALA A 178 7.26 -21.58 1.01
N PHE A 179 8.53 -21.43 0.64
CA PHE A 179 9.50 -22.53 0.69
C PHE A 179 9.79 -22.98 2.13
N LYS A 180 9.90 -22.04 3.08
CA LYS A 180 10.04 -22.38 4.50
C LYS A 180 8.84 -23.18 5.02
N ALA A 181 7.63 -22.78 4.67
CA ALA A 181 6.41 -23.51 5.04
C ALA A 181 6.36 -24.91 4.38
N TRP A 182 6.75 -25.01 3.11
CA TRP A 182 6.89 -26.27 2.39
C TRP A 182 7.88 -27.24 3.07
N GLN A 183 9.07 -26.76 3.41
CA GLN A 183 10.09 -27.56 4.11
C GLN A 183 9.57 -28.07 5.46
N ALA A 184 8.83 -27.24 6.21
CA ALA A 184 8.22 -27.66 7.46
C ALA A 184 7.20 -28.81 7.25
N ARG A 185 6.44 -28.81 6.15
CA ARG A 185 5.51 -29.91 5.83
C ARG A 185 6.22 -31.19 5.44
N MET A 186 7.32 -31.10 4.70
CA MET A 186 8.18 -32.25 4.42
C MET A 186 8.81 -32.82 5.69
N ALA A 187 9.21 -31.96 6.63
CA ALA A 187 9.73 -32.38 7.94
C ALA A 187 8.66 -33.02 8.84
N ASP A 188 7.40 -32.56 8.75
CA ASP A 188 6.26 -33.17 9.43
C ASP A 188 5.79 -34.50 8.81
N GLY A 189 6.49 -35.00 7.78
CA GLY A 189 6.17 -36.26 7.10
C GLY A 189 5.01 -36.19 6.11
N GLU A 190 4.61 -34.98 5.69
CA GLU A 190 3.58 -34.84 4.65
C GLU A 190 4.11 -35.33 3.31
N ALA A 191 3.32 -36.17 2.62
CA ALA A 191 3.68 -36.61 1.29
C ALA A 191 3.60 -35.45 0.30
N MET A 192 4.69 -35.27 -0.45
CA MET A 192 4.81 -34.30 -1.53
C MET A 192 3.58 -34.27 -2.46
N ALA A 193 3.11 -35.46 -2.84
CA ALA A 193 1.97 -35.63 -3.75
C ALA A 193 0.68 -35.04 -3.17
N THR A 194 0.46 -35.14 -1.86
CA THR A 194 -0.72 -34.58 -1.19
C THR A 194 -0.76 -33.06 -1.29
N ILE A 195 0.40 -32.42 -1.12
CA ILE A 195 0.51 -30.96 -1.21
C ILE A 195 0.25 -30.50 -2.65
N LEU A 196 0.86 -31.16 -3.64
CA LEU A 196 0.64 -30.84 -5.05
C LEU A 196 -0.83 -31.03 -5.46
N GLN A 197 -1.46 -32.13 -5.06
CA GLN A 197 -2.90 -32.36 -5.33
C GLN A 197 -3.78 -31.28 -4.67
N GLY A 198 -3.42 -30.83 -3.46
CA GLY A 198 -4.12 -29.74 -2.79
C GLY A 198 -3.98 -28.40 -3.53
N ILE A 199 -2.80 -28.12 -4.09
CA ILE A 199 -2.57 -26.93 -4.93
C ILE A 199 -3.39 -27.02 -6.22
N ASP A 200 -3.40 -28.18 -6.90
CA ASP A 200 -4.18 -28.38 -8.12
C ASP A 200 -5.68 -28.19 -7.87
N ARG A 201 -6.22 -28.75 -6.77
CA ARG A 201 -7.61 -28.51 -6.36
C ARG A 201 -7.89 -27.04 -6.10
N TYR A 202 -7.00 -26.35 -5.39
CA TYR A 202 -7.16 -24.94 -5.07
C TYR A 202 -7.08 -24.04 -6.30
N ALA A 203 -6.20 -24.36 -7.25
CA ALA A 203 -6.10 -23.65 -8.53
C ALA A 203 -7.41 -23.77 -9.32
N ALA A 204 -7.94 -25.00 -9.47
CA ALA A 204 -9.21 -25.25 -10.12
C ALA A 204 -10.38 -24.52 -9.43
N TYR A 205 -10.39 -24.47 -8.10
CA TYR A 205 -11.38 -23.72 -7.31
C TYR A 205 -11.29 -22.21 -7.60
N CYS A 206 -10.09 -21.64 -7.63
CA CYS A 206 -9.89 -20.21 -7.91
C CYS A 206 -10.36 -19.85 -9.32
N GLU A 207 -10.03 -20.68 -10.31
CA GLU A 207 -10.44 -20.51 -11.70
C GLU A 207 -11.95 -20.59 -11.88
N ALA A 208 -12.59 -21.61 -11.29
CA ALA A 208 -14.03 -21.83 -11.45
C ALA A 208 -14.88 -20.75 -10.77
N ASN A 209 -14.40 -20.17 -9.68
CA ASN A 209 -15.08 -19.08 -8.97
C ASN A 209 -14.69 -17.68 -9.47
N HIS A 210 -13.80 -17.58 -10.47
CA HIS A 210 -13.22 -16.31 -10.92
C HIS A 210 -12.69 -15.46 -9.75
N THR A 211 -11.97 -16.13 -8.84
CA THR A 211 -11.50 -15.48 -7.60
C THR A 211 -10.53 -14.37 -7.96
N GLU A 212 -10.84 -13.13 -7.55
CA GLU A 212 -9.93 -12.01 -7.82
C GLU A 212 -8.58 -12.25 -7.12
N PRO A 213 -7.45 -11.79 -7.71
CA PRO A 213 -6.12 -12.00 -7.12
C PRO A 213 -6.00 -11.51 -5.67
N ARG A 214 -6.79 -10.52 -5.22
CA ARG A 214 -6.81 -10.04 -3.83
C ARG A 214 -7.51 -10.98 -2.84
N PHE A 215 -8.20 -12.01 -3.30
CA PHE A 215 -8.83 -13.04 -2.45
C PHE A 215 -8.14 -14.40 -2.53
N VAL A 216 -7.21 -14.57 -3.48
CA VAL A 216 -6.31 -15.73 -3.51
C VAL A 216 -5.49 -15.78 -2.23
N LYS A 217 -5.35 -16.95 -1.62
CA LYS A 217 -4.66 -17.13 -0.35
C LYS A 217 -3.15 -16.98 -0.53
N HIS A 218 -2.44 -16.44 0.46
CA HIS A 218 -0.98 -16.41 0.42
C HIS A 218 -0.40 -17.84 0.43
N ALA A 219 0.54 -18.14 -0.46
CA ALA A 219 1.13 -19.48 -0.58
C ALA A 219 1.77 -19.97 0.73
N ALA A 220 2.43 -19.07 1.47
CA ALA A 220 2.98 -19.36 2.80
C ALA A 220 1.91 -19.73 3.84
N THR A 221 0.73 -19.07 3.79
CA THR A 221 -0.41 -19.43 4.64
C THR A 221 -1.02 -20.75 4.19
N PHE A 222 -1.15 -20.97 2.88
CA PHE A 222 -1.72 -22.19 2.31
C PHE A 222 -0.93 -23.45 2.70
N LEU A 223 0.40 -23.35 2.67
CA LEU A 223 1.35 -24.39 3.11
C LEU A 223 1.65 -24.33 4.62
N GLY A 224 1.04 -23.37 5.32
CA GLY A 224 1.23 -23.08 6.73
C GLY A 224 0.71 -24.18 7.66
N PRO A 225 0.85 -24.01 8.99
CA PRO A 225 0.53 -25.03 9.99
C PRO A 225 -0.91 -25.53 9.93
N ASP A 226 -1.83 -24.73 9.42
CA ASP A 226 -3.25 -25.07 9.25
C ASP A 226 -3.54 -25.99 8.06
N ARG A 227 -2.51 -26.37 7.27
CA ARG A 227 -2.56 -27.36 6.18
C ARG A 227 -3.74 -27.17 5.21
N HIS A 228 -3.93 -25.96 4.70
CA HIS A 228 -5.07 -25.65 3.82
C HIS A 228 -5.10 -26.45 2.51
N TYR A 229 -3.99 -27.05 2.09
CA TYR A 229 -3.94 -27.99 0.97
C TYR A 229 -4.74 -29.28 1.22
N LEU A 230 -5.06 -29.61 2.47
CA LEU A 230 -5.92 -30.76 2.83
C LEU A 230 -7.41 -30.48 2.68
N ASN A 231 -7.83 -29.22 2.50
CA ASN A 231 -9.24 -28.91 2.29
C ASN A 231 -9.72 -29.43 0.92
N ASP A 232 -11.01 -29.72 0.83
CA ASP A 232 -11.63 -30.32 -0.36
C ASP A 232 -11.64 -29.39 -1.58
N TRP A 233 -11.66 -28.06 -1.38
CA TRP A 233 -11.69 -27.03 -2.43
C TRP A 233 -12.61 -27.41 -3.60
N THR A 234 -13.87 -27.70 -3.28
CA THR A 234 -14.84 -28.23 -4.25
C THR A 234 -15.18 -27.18 -5.31
N VAL A 235 -14.96 -27.52 -6.57
CA VAL A 235 -15.39 -26.69 -7.70
C VAL A 235 -16.92 -26.76 -7.81
N PRO A 236 -17.66 -25.63 -7.73
CA PRO A 236 -19.10 -25.66 -7.91
C PRO A 236 -19.42 -26.20 -9.30
N ALA A 237 -20.33 -27.18 -9.38
CA ALA A 237 -20.80 -27.71 -10.65
C ALA A 237 -21.31 -26.53 -11.49
N ARG A 238 -20.81 -26.37 -12.73
CA ARG A 238 -21.29 -25.34 -13.66
C ARG A 238 -22.80 -25.41 -13.75
N THR A 239 -23.50 -24.52 -13.04
CA THR A 239 -24.90 -24.27 -13.32
C THR A 239 -24.91 -23.57 -14.66
N THR A 240 -25.25 -24.30 -15.71
CA THR A 240 -25.63 -23.72 -16.99
C THR A 240 -26.94 -22.97 -16.75
N THR A 241 -26.85 -21.78 -16.17
CA THR A 241 -27.98 -20.86 -16.08
C THR A 241 -28.28 -20.42 -17.51
N LYS A 242 -29.19 -21.15 -18.15
CA LYS A 242 -29.77 -20.82 -19.45
C LYS A 242 -30.46 -19.47 -19.26
N GLN A 243 -29.74 -18.37 -19.50
CA GLN A 243 -30.34 -17.04 -19.52
C GLN A 243 -31.48 -17.09 -20.55
N PRO A 244 -32.72 -16.73 -20.18
CA PRO A 244 -33.77 -16.56 -21.18
C PRO A 244 -33.32 -15.48 -22.17
N PRO A 245 -33.68 -15.60 -23.46
CA PRO A 245 -33.24 -14.66 -24.48
C PRO A 245 -33.64 -13.24 -24.06
N ARG A 246 -32.62 -12.39 -23.93
CA ARG A 246 -32.76 -10.97 -23.62
C ARG A 246 -33.63 -10.34 -24.71
N ALA A 247 -34.86 -9.97 -24.35
CA ALA A 247 -35.78 -9.27 -25.25
C ALA A 247 -35.07 -8.01 -25.77
N ALA A 248 -34.94 -7.93 -27.10
CA ALA A 248 -34.39 -6.78 -27.79
C ALA A 248 -35.33 -5.59 -27.61
N ASN A 249 -35.10 -4.75 -26.61
CA ASN A 249 -35.67 -3.41 -26.55
C ASN A 249 -34.86 -2.49 -27.47
N GLY A 250 -34.95 -2.74 -28.78
CA GLY A 250 -34.58 -1.78 -29.81
C GLY A 250 -35.83 -1.01 -30.21
N GLY A 251 -35.84 0.32 -30.00
CA GLY A 251 -36.85 1.17 -30.65
C GLY A 251 -37.48 2.31 -29.85
N LYS A 252 -36.78 2.96 -28.90
CA LYS A 252 -37.33 4.21 -28.32
C LYS A 252 -36.42 5.44 -28.29
N TYR A 253 -35.13 5.32 -28.61
CA TYR A 253 -34.19 6.45 -28.51
C TYR A 253 -33.30 6.70 -29.74
N ALA A 254 -33.50 5.96 -30.84
CA ALA A 254 -32.70 6.16 -32.06
C ALA A 254 -32.93 7.53 -32.72
N ALA A 255 -34.13 8.11 -32.58
CA ALA A 255 -34.46 9.40 -33.18
C ALA A 255 -33.83 10.61 -32.45
N ALA A 256 -33.42 10.48 -31.18
CA ALA A 256 -32.82 11.58 -30.41
C ALA A 256 -31.30 11.68 -30.58
N ALA A 257 -30.62 10.58 -30.96
CA ALA A 257 -29.18 10.58 -31.16
C ALA A 257 -28.75 11.27 -32.48
N SER A 258 -29.58 11.18 -33.53
CA SER A 258 -29.32 11.81 -34.83
C SER A 258 -29.52 13.33 -34.86
N THR A 259 -30.15 13.91 -33.84
CA THR A 259 -30.36 15.37 -33.74
C THR A 259 -29.21 16.09 -33.04
N ILE A 260 -28.41 15.37 -32.23
CA ILE A 260 -27.32 15.96 -31.43
C ILE A 260 -25.98 15.89 -32.18
N PHE A 261 -25.72 14.78 -32.89
CA PHE A 261 -24.53 14.63 -33.71
C PHE A 261 -24.91 14.79 -35.18
N GLY A 262 -24.82 16.03 -35.68
CA GLY A 262 -24.96 16.30 -37.12
C GLY A 262 -23.97 15.43 -37.92
N ASN A 263 -24.45 14.89 -39.04
CA ASN A 263 -23.67 14.11 -39.99
C ASN A 263 -22.47 14.92 -40.52
N GLN A 264 -21.32 14.83 -39.84
CA GLN A 264 -20.02 15.12 -40.42
C GLN A 264 -19.23 13.82 -40.40
N THR A 265 -19.17 13.17 -41.55
CA THR A 265 -18.18 12.14 -41.86
C THR A 265 -16.81 12.82 -41.90
N PRO A 266 -15.83 12.44 -41.06
CA PRO A 266 -14.47 12.91 -41.25
C PRO A 266 -13.87 12.20 -42.47
N GLU A 267 -13.51 12.97 -43.50
CA GLU A 267 -12.66 12.46 -44.57
C GLU A 267 -11.31 12.06 -43.97
N PHE A 268 -10.96 10.79 -44.13
CA PHE A 268 -9.61 10.29 -43.89
C PHE A 268 -8.69 10.84 -44.97
N ILE A 269 -7.73 11.67 -44.57
CA ILE A 269 -6.57 12.04 -45.38
C ILE A 269 -5.55 10.92 -45.19
N ASP A 270 -5.25 10.18 -46.26
CA ASP A 270 -4.12 9.25 -46.31
C ASP A 270 -2.80 10.04 -46.25
N VAL A 271 -1.95 9.70 -45.28
CA VAL A 271 -0.50 10.02 -45.24
C VAL A 271 0.25 8.75 -44.89
#